data_AF-A0A8R7P904-F1
#
_entry.id   AF-A0A8R7P904-F1
#
_cell.length_a   1.000
_cell.length_b   1.000
_cell.length_c   1.000
_cell.angle_alpha   90.00
_cell.angle_beta   90.00
_cell.angle_gamma   90.00
#
_symmetry.space_group_name_H-M   'P 1'
#
loop_
_entity.id
_entity.type
_entity.pdbx_description
1 polymer ?
#
loop_
_entity_poly.entity_id
_entity_poly.type
_entity_poly.pdbx_seq_one_letter_code
_entity_poly.pdbx_strand_id
1 'polypeptide(L)'
;MLMKVACDKVGVKSKDFYSIYCGKVLDPEQLLSYYQINKDSKIIINPRLRGGCSSNWDAIISGLGLFRLHTVSLRRALVLPSLAKLGPVVEVKYLGEVLQFCSRKVLIYLCRRHFSGICFGGQFTSEQILFDEDGNARINATRHPYTKRLAVLDYNRLYDIFDKAFKYEGNRYPMHTLNLLSFLQGPPPEIDPQSES
;
A
#
# COMPACT_ATOMS: atom_id res chain seq x y z
N MET A 1 16.11 -28.04 -5.07
CA MET A 1 14.62 -28.13 -5.04
C MET A 1 14.00 -28.82 -3.81
N LEU A 2 14.58 -29.88 -3.22
CA LEU A 2 13.99 -30.60 -2.07
C LEU A 2 13.62 -29.68 -0.88
N MET A 3 14.45 -28.68 -0.60
CA MET A 3 14.24 -27.75 0.52
C MET A 3 13.03 -26.84 0.34
N LYS A 4 12.83 -26.34 -0.90
CA LYS A 4 11.65 -25.58 -1.28
C LYS A 4 10.39 -26.43 -1.09
N VAL A 5 10.40 -27.67 -1.59
CA VAL A 5 9.27 -28.60 -1.47
C VAL A 5 8.98 -28.97 -0.01
N ALA A 6 10.01 -29.21 0.80
CA ALA A 6 9.84 -29.53 2.22
C ALA A 6 9.24 -28.34 2.98
N CYS A 7 9.72 -27.11 2.75
CA CYS A 7 9.21 -25.92 3.41
C CYS A 7 7.81 -25.52 2.91
N ASP A 8 7.52 -25.70 1.61
CA ASP A 8 6.18 -25.46 1.05
C ASP A 8 5.14 -26.40 1.70
N LYS A 9 5.50 -27.66 2.03
CA LYS A 9 4.62 -28.59 2.75
C LYS A 9 4.27 -28.16 4.18
N VAL A 10 5.15 -27.41 4.84
CA VAL A 10 4.89 -26.81 6.17
C VAL A 10 4.44 -25.35 6.09
N GLY A 11 4.09 -24.86 4.89
CA GLY A 11 3.52 -23.54 4.68
C GLY A 11 4.52 -22.38 4.69
N VAL A 12 5.82 -22.66 4.65
CA VAL A 12 6.89 -21.65 4.67
C VAL A 12 7.44 -21.45 3.27
N LYS A 13 7.24 -20.26 2.68
CA LYS A 13 7.70 -19.97 1.32
C LYS A 13 9.20 -19.73 1.29
N SER A 14 9.89 -20.22 0.26
CA SER A 14 11.36 -20.07 0.06
C SER A 14 11.90 -18.64 0.16
N LYS A 15 11.06 -17.64 -0.12
CA LYS A 15 11.42 -16.21 -0.03
C LYS A 15 11.47 -15.66 1.40
N ASP A 16 10.90 -16.38 2.36
CA ASP A 16 10.72 -15.98 3.75
C ASP A 16 11.76 -16.65 4.68
N PHE A 17 12.67 -17.46 4.14
CA PHE A 17 13.77 -18.08 4.88
C PHE A 17 15.04 -18.17 4.03
N TYR A 18 16.14 -18.53 4.68
CA TYR A 18 17.35 -19.02 4.02
C TYR A 18 17.91 -20.19 4.83
N SER A 19 18.46 -21.17 4.13
CA SER A 19 19.02 -22.37 4.75
C SER A 19 20.54 -22.28 4.82
N ILE A 20 21.13 -22.73 5.92
CA ILE A 20 22.58 -22.76 6.16
C ILE A 20 23.05 -24.19 6.38
N TYR A 21 24.11 -24.58 5.68
CA TYR A 21 24.84 -25.82 5.90
C TYR A 21 26.34 -25.51 6.03
N CYS A 22 26.98 -26.02 7.09
CA CYS A 22 28.40 -25.76 7.39
C CYS A 22 28.79 -24.27 7.32
N GLY A 23 27.91 -23.38 7.80
CA GLY A 23 28.13 -21.93 7.78
C GLY A 23 27.93 -21.26 6.42
N LYS A 24 27.65 -22.00 5.34
CA LYS A 24 27.35 -21.45 4.03
C LYS A 24 25.85 -21.38 3.79
N VAL A 25 25.39 -20.24 3.28
CA VAL A 25 24.01 -20.09 2.80
C VAL A 25 23.83 -20.93 1.54
N LEU A 26 22.82 -21.79 1.56
CA LEU A 26 22.46 -22.62 0.41
C LEU A 26 21.63 -21.81 -0.59
N ASP A 27 21.88 -22.05 -1.87
CA ASP A 27 21.08 -21.51 -2.95
C ASP A 27 19.75 -22.29 -3.04
N PRO A 28 18.58 -21.61 -2.98
CA PRO A 28 17.28 -22.27 -3.05
C PRO A 28 17.00 -22.97 -4.38
N GLU A 29 17.62 -22.54 -5.47
CA GLU A 29 17.43 -23.12 -6.81
C GLU A 29 18.35 -24.31 -7.06
N GLN A 30 19.50 -24.36 -6.38
CA GLN A 30 20.45 -25.46 -6.50
C GLN A 30 19.89 -26.78 -5.94
N LEU A 31 20.28 -27.89 -6.55
CA LEU A 31 20.00 -29.22 -6.01
C LEU A 31 20.87 -29.50 -4.78
N LEU A 32 20.28 -30.12 -3.75
CA LEU A 32 21.00 -30.45 -2.52
C LEU A 32 22.21 -31.37 -2.77
N SER A 33 22.18 -32.17 -3.84
CA SER A 33 23.26 -33.07 -4.25
C SER A 33 24.57 -32.35 -4.64
N TYR A 34 24.50 -31.06 -4.97
CA TYR A 34 25.71 -30.25 -5.20
C TYR A 34 26.41 -29.85 -3.90
N TYR A 35 25.73 -29.97 -2.77
CA TYR A 35 26.31 -29.82 -1.46
C TYR A 35 26.63 -31.23 -0.94
N GLN A 36 27.82 -31.43 -0.36
CA GLN A 36 28.23 -32.69 0.26
C GLN A 36 27.46 -32.91 1.58
N ILE A 37 26.14 -33.12 1.46
CA ILE A 37 25.22 -33.34 2.56
C ILE A 37 25.13 -34.85 2.75
N ASN A 38 25.55 -35.32 3.92
CA ASN A 38 25.53 -36.73 4.28
C ASN A 38 24.27 -37.08 5.06
N LYS A 39 24.02 -38.38 5.23
CA LYS A 39 23.02 -38.87 6.16
C LYS A 39 23.29 -38.28 7.56
N ASP A 40 22.24 -37.82 8.23
CA ASP A 40 22.27 -37.16 9.55
C ASP A 40 22.94 -35.77 9.60
N SER A 41 23.23 -35.16 8.45
CA SER A 41 23.62 -33.76 8.37
C SER A 41 22.51 -32.81 8.84
N LYS A 42 22.88 -31.82 9.66
CA LYS A 42 21.96 -30.80 10.17
C LYS A 42 21.97 -29.57 9.27
N ILE A 43 20.81 -29.20 8.73
CA ILE A 43 20.62 -27.95 7.99
C ILE A 43 19.79 -27.01 8.86
N ILE A 44 20.29 -25.79 9.03
CA ILE A 44 19.62 -24.76 9.84
C ILE A 44 18.76 -23.93 8.91
N ILE A 45 17.47 -23.80 9.23
CA ILE A 45 16.54 -22.93 8.53
C ILE A 45 16.40 -21.66 9.35
N ASN A 46 16.87 -20.54 8.81
CA ASN A 46 16.73 -19.24 9.44
C ASN A 46 15.61 -18.46 8.76
N PRO A 47 14.67 -17.86 9.51
CA PRO A 47 13.72 -16.94 8.93
C PRO A 47 14.48 -15.74 8.34
N ARG A 48 14.09 -15.30 7.15
CA ARG A 48 14.45 -13.98 6.66
C ARG A 48 13.56 -12.99 7.39
N LEU A 49 14.08 -12.46 8.49
CA LEU A 49 13.49 -11.29 9.14
C LEU A 49 13.69 -10.11 8.18
N ARG A 50 12.74 -9.89 7.29
CA ARG A 50 12.59 -8.58 6.64
C ARG A 50 12.03 -7.67 7.73
N GLY A 51 12.72 -6.58 8.04
CA GLY A 51 12.28 -5.57 9.01
C GLY A 51 10.78 -5.31 8.81
N GLY A 52 10.01 -5.54 9.87
CA GLY A 52 8.56 -5.39 9.85
C GLY A 52 8.19 -3.93 9.62
N CYS A 53 7.15 -3.73 8.82
CA CYS A 53 6.33 -2.52 8.68
C CYS A 53 6.72 -1.35 9.60
N SER A 54 7.34 -0.31 9.05
CA SER A 54 7.84 0.81 9.85
C SER A 54 6.74 1.78 10.29
N SER A 55 5.59 1.82 9.61
CA SER A 55 4.49 2.72 9.95
C SER A 55 3.15 2.28 9.35
N ASN A 56 2.06 2.50 10.09
CA ASN A 56 0.71 2.42 9.54
C ASN A 56 0.24 3.80 9.05
N TRP A 57 -0.91 3.86 8.37
CA TRP A 57 -1.47 5.11 7.83
C TRP A 57 -1.59 6.20 8.90
N ASP A 58 -2.08 5.87 10.09
CA ASP A 58 -2.31 6.85 11.15
C ASP A 58 -0.98 7.42 11.70
N ALA A 59 0.06 6.60 11.78
CA ALA A 59 1.41 7.05 12.13
C ALA A 59 1.97 8.01 11.08
N ILE A 60 1.75 7.76 9.79
CA ILE A 60 2.15 8.67 8.70
C ILE A 60 1.40 10.00 8.81
N ILE A 61 0.07 9.97 8.96
CA ILE A 61 -0.73 11.19 9.08
C ILE A 61 -0.30 12.01 10.30
N SER A 62 -0.09 11.36 11.45
CA SER A 62 0.34 12.02 12.68
C SER A 62 1.74 12.60 12.56
N GLY A 63 2.67 11.88 11.93
CA GLY A 63 4.05 12.32 11.72
C GLY A 63 4.20 13.48 10.73
N LEU A 64 3.27 13.61 9.78
CA LEU A 64 3.33 14.69 8.78
C LEU A 64 3.00 16.06 9.35
N GLY A 65 2.10 16.17 10.34
CA GLY A 65 1.71 17.45 10.94
C GLY A 65 1.41 18.52 9.89
N LEU A 66 2.21 19.59 9.86
CA LEU A 66 2.09 20.70 8.89
C LEU A 66 2.46 20.31 7.45
N PHE A 67 3.32 19.31 7.25
CA PHE A 67 3.74 18.83 5.92
C PHE A 67 2.66 18.02 5.20
N ARG A 68 1.52 17.79 5.85
CA ARG A 68 0.34 17.15 5.24
C ARG A 68 -0.17 17.93 4.04
N LEU A 69 0.00 19.25 4.04
CA LEU A 69 -0.45 20.16 3.00
C LEU A 69 0.71 21.01 2.48
N HIS A 70 0.70 21.30 1.19
CA HIS A 70 1.61 22.23 0.54
C HIS A 70 0.84 23.47 0.11
N THR A 71 1.13 24.63 0.70
CA THR A 71 0.46 25.90 0.38
C THR A 71 1.27 26.68 -0.64
N VAL A 72 0.62 27.12 -1.72
CA VAL A 72 1.20 27.97 -2.76
C VAL A 72 0.47 29.30 -2.77
N SER A 73 1.20 30.38 -2.55
CA SER A 73 0.68 31.74 -2.71
C SER A 73 0.69 32.12 -4.19
N LEU A 74 -0.48 32.43 -4.75
CA LEU A 74 -0.60 32.85 -6.13
C LEU A 74 -0.27 34.34 -6.28
N ARG A 75 0.58 34.66 -7.26
CA ARG A 75 0.78 36.05 -7.69
C ARG A 75 -0.54 36.59 -8.26
N ARG A 76 -0.86 37.85 -7.94
CA ARG A 76 -2.09 38.53 -8.36
C ARG A 76 -2.35 38.49 -9.87
N ALA A 77 -1.28 38.47 -10.68
CA ALA A 77 -1.37 38.37 -12.14
C ALA A 77 -1.92 37.01 -12.66
N LEU A 78 -1.88 35.97 -11.83
CA LEU A 78 -2.37 34.62 -12.15
C LEU A 78 -3.78 34.38 -11.59
N VAL A 79 -4.37 35.37 -10.92
CA VAL A 79 -5.70 35.28 -10.32
C VAL A 79 -6.72 35.84 -11.30
N LEU A 80 -7.75 35.04 -11.64
CA LEU A 80 -8.87 35.50 -12.45
C LEU A 80 -9.51 36.76 -11.82
N PRO A 81 -9.96 37.75 -12.61
CA PRO A 81 -10.58 38.97 -12.09
C PRO A 81 -11.76 38.71 -11.14
N SER A 82 -12.46 37.59 -11.32
CA SER A 82 -13.56 37.15 -10.44
C SER A 82 -13.10 36.76 -9.02
N LEU A 83 -11.87 36.27 -8.87
CA LEU A 83 -11.26 35.87 -7.59
C LEU A 83 -10.48 37.01 -6.92
N ALA A 84 -10.23 38.12 -7.63
CA ALA A 84 -9.52 39.29 -7.11
C ALA A 84 -10.27 40.01 -5.96
N LYS A 85 -11.55 39.67 -5.73
CA LYS A 85 -12.38 40.19 -4.63
C LYS A 85 -12.11 39.53 -3.27
N LEU A 86 -11.37 38.42 -3.22
CA LEU A 86 -11.19 37.61 -2.01
C LEU A 86 -10.04 38.07 -1.08
N GLY A 87 -9.31 39.13 -1.43
CA GLY A 87 -8.25 39.70 -0.60
C GLY A 87 -6.89 39.81 -1.31
N PRO A 88 -5.84 40.28 -0.61
CA PRO A 88 -4.54 40.60 -1.21
C PRO A 88 -3.69 39.37 -1.58
N VAL A 89 -3.92 38.21 -0.94
CA VAL A 89 -3.19 36.97 -1.18
C VAL A 89 -4.19 35.84 -1.41
N VAL A 90 -4.12 35.21 -2.58
CA VAL A 90 -4.88 33.98 -2.86
C VAL A 90 -3.94 32.82 -2.61
N GLU A 91 -4.26 32.00 -1.61
CA GLU A 91 -3.51 30.79 -1.29
C GLU A 91 -4.25 29.56 -1.79
N VAL A 92 -3.50 28.65 -2.40
CA VAL A 92 -4.01 27.36 -2.86
C VAL A 92 -3.27 26.27 -2.10
N LYS A 93 -4.01 25.33 -1.51
CA LYS A 93 -3.44 24.18 -0.81
C LYS A 93 -3.48 22.95 -1.69
N TYR A 94 -2.37 22.24 -1.77
CA TYR A 94 -2.21 20.93 -2.38
C TYR A 94 -1.94 19.90 -1.29
N LEU A 95 -2.15 18.63 -1.61
CA LEU A 95 -1.75 17.54 -0.73
C LEU A 95 -0.21 17.49 -0.66
N GLY A 96 0.37 17.25 0.52
CA GLY A 96 1.83 17.12 0.66
C GLY A 96 2.37 15.93 -0.13
N GLU A 97 3.61 16.01 -0.61
CA GLU A 97 4.22 15.01 -1.51
C GLU A 97 4.20 13.59 -0.93
N VAL A 98 4.56 13.45 0.36
CA VAL A 98 4.55 12.17 1.06
C VAL A 98 3.14 11.57 1.08
N LEU A 99 2.12 12.39 1.37
CA LEU A 99 0.75 11.91 1.43
C LEU A 99 0.20 11.58 0.03
N GLN A 100 0.59 12.32 -1.01
CA GLN A 100 0.32 11.93 -2.40
C GLN A 100 0.92 10.57 -2.74
N PHE A 101 2.20 10.37 -2.40
CA PHE A 101 2.91 9.12 -2.63
C PHE A 101 2.26 7.93 -1.90
N CYS A 102 1.99 8.06 -0.60
CA CYS A 102 1.36 7.03 0.21
C CYS A 102 -0.05 6.70 -0.31
N SER A 103 -0.86 7.72 -0.61
CA SER A 103 -2.21 7.53 -1.16
C SER A 103 -2.17 6.75 -2.48
N ARG A 104 -1.24 7.13 -3.38
CA ARG A 104 -1.03 6.42 -4.65
C ARG A 104 -0.61 4.96 -4.43
N LYS A 105 0.30 4.69 -3.49
CA LYS A 105 0.75 3.32 -3.19
C LYS A 105 -0.39 2.45 -2.67
N VAL A 106 -1.26 2.99 -1.81
CA VAL A 106 -2.45 2.29 -1.31
C VAL A 106 -3.40 1.94 -2.45
N LEU A 107 -3.68 2.91 -3.34
CA LEU A 107 -4.54 2.68 -4.51
C LEU A 107 -3.97 1.61 -5.45
N ILE A 108 -2.68 1.70 -5.78
CA ILE A 108 -2.01 0.71 -6.63
C ILE A 108 -2.07 -0.68 -5.99
N TYR A 109 -1.83 -0.77 -4.68
CA TYR A 109 -1.94 -2.03 -3.96
C TYR A 109 -3.35 -2.60 -4.07
N LEU A 110 -4.38 -1.81 -3.75
CA LEU A 110 -5.78 -2.25 -3.79
C LEU A 110 -6.16 -2.74 -5.19
N CYS A 111 -5.89 -1.95 -6.23
CA CYS A 111 -6.15 -2.34 -7.62
C CYS A 111 -5.46 -3.66 -7.98
N ARG A 112 -4.17 -3.81 -7.67
CA ARG A 112 -3.44 -5.06 -7.94
C ARG A 112 -4.05 -6.27 -7.23
N ARG A 113 -4.57 -6.09 -6.01
CA ARG A 113 -5.26 -7.18 -5.30
C ARG A 113 -6.56 -7.56 -5.99
N HIS A 114 -7.35 -6.57 -6.40
CA HIS A 114 -8.59 -6.78 -7.16
C HIS A 114 -8.33 -7.49 -8.49
N PHE A 115 -7.31 -7.06 -9.27
CA PHE A 115 -6.87 -7.75 -10.48
C PHE A 115 -6.42 -9.19 -10.21
N SER A 116 -5.81 -9.47 -9.06
CA SER A 116 -5.46 -10.84 -8.65
C SER A 116 -6.64 -11.67 -8.13
N GLY A 117 -7.87 -11.19 -8.26
CA GLY A 117 -9.08 -11.89 -7.82
C GLY A 117 -9.32 -11.85 -6.31
N ILE A 118 -8.77 -10.88 -5.59
CA ILE A 118 -8.90 -10.77 -4.13
C ILE A 118 -9.39 -9.39 -3.72
N CYS A 119 -10.35 -9.34 -2.79
CA CYS A 119 -10.87 -8.12 -2.16
C CYS A 119 -10.88 -8.24 -0.62
N PHE A 120 -11.20 -7.16 0.08
CA PHE A 120 -11.23 -7.10 1.56
C PHE A 120 -12.64 -6.82 2.11
N GLY A 121 -13.63 -6.61 1.24
CA GLY A 121 -15.03 -6.37 1.62
C GLY A 121 -15.27 -5.12 2.48
N GLY A 122 -14.37 -4.14 2.42
CA GLY A 122 -14.41 -2.94 3.26
C GLY A 122 -14.15 -3.21 4.74
N GLN A 123 -13.62 -4.38 5.09
CA GLN A 123 -13.32 -4.80 6.47
C GLN A 123 -11.87 -4.49 6.86
N PHE A 124 -11.42 -3.27 6.57
CA PHE A 124 -10.10 -2.79 7.01
C PHE A 124 -10.16 -1.37 7.58
N THR A 125 -9.27 -1.07 8.51
CA THR A 125 -9.07 0.26 9.11
C THR A 125 -7.79 0.90 8.61
N SER A 126 -7.59 2.18 8.92
CA SER A 126 -6.33 2.90 8.65
C SER A 126 -5.12 2.23 9.32
N GLU A 127 -5.29 1.68 10.52
CA GLU A 127 -4.25 0.94 11.24
C GLU A 127 -3.77 -0.32 10.50
N GLN A 128 -4.64 -0.91 9.68
CA GLN A 128 -4.33 -2.10 8.88
C GLN A 128 -3.70 -1.75 7.53
N ILE A 129 -3.61 -0.48 7.17
CA ILE A 129 -2.84 0.01 6.02
C ILE A 129 -1.41 0.24 6.48
N LEU A 130 -0.54 -0.66 6.03
CA LEU A 130 0.84 -0.80 6.46
C LEU A 130 1.81 -0.37 5.36
N PHE A 131 2.92 0.26 5.72
CA PHE A 131 3.98 0.65 4.80
C PHE A 131 5.30 -0.02 5.19
N ASP A 132 5.99 -0.59 4.20
CA ASP A 132 7.36 -1.07 4.39
C ASP A 132 8.39 0.06 4.26
N GLU A 133 9.67 -0.24 4.52
CA GLU A 133 10.78 0.73 4.46
C GLU A 133 10.92 1.41 3.08
N ASP A 134 10.51 0.70 2.01
CA ASP A 134 10.48 1.21 0.64
C ASP A 134 9.20 2.03 0.33
N GLY A 135 8.32 2.20 1.31
CA GLY A 135 7.06 2.92 1.19
C GLY A 135 5.98 2.18 0.40
N ASN A 136 6.10 0.87 0.21
CA ASN A 136 5.03 0.08 -0.43
C ASN A 136 3.90 -0.20 0.57
N ALA A 137 2.68 0.06 0.11
CA ALA A 137 1.49 -0.19 0.90
C ALA A 137 1.11 -1.67 0.90
N ARG A 138 0.56 -2.14 2.03
CA ARG A 138 -0.08 -3.44 2.20
C ARG A 138 -1.29 -3.28 3.12
N ILE A 139 -2.35 -4.03 2.85
CA ILE A 139 -3.52 -4.07 3.74
C ILE A 139 -3.52 -5.41 4.46
N ASN A 140 -3.38 -5.37 5.80
CA ASN A 140 -3.40 -6.54 6.66
C ASN A 140 -4.82 -6.79 7.19
N ALA A 141 -5.70 -7.20 6.29
CA ALA A 141 -7.08 -7.54 6.58
C ALA A 141 -7.49 -8.87 5.95
N THR A 142 -8.66 -9.37 6.37
CA THR A 142 -9.24 -10.60 5.85
C THR A 142 -9.45 -10.51 4.34
N ARG A 143 -9.10 -11.57 3.63
CA ARG A 143 -9.16 -11.64 2.17
C ARG A 143 -10.39 -12.44 1.76
N HIS A 144 -11.08 -11.95 0.74
CA HIS A 144 -12.24 -12.59 0.13
C HIS A 144 -12.03 -12.74 -1.38
N PRO A 145 -12.64 -13.75 -2.03
CA PRO A 145 -12.70 -13.82 -3.47
C PRO A 145 -13.30 -12.52 -4.05
N TYR A 146 -12.70 -12.02 -5.13
CA TYR A 146 -13.16 -10.78 -5.76
C TYR A 146 -14.61 -10.91 -6.22
N THR A 147 -15.41 -9.91 -5.83
CA THR A 147 -16.71 -9.64 -6.43
C THR A 147 -16.85 -8.14 -6.59
N LYS A 148 -17.56 -7.68 -7.64
CA LYS A 148 -17.81 -6.25 -7.87
C LYS A 148 -18.42 -5.58 -6.63
N ARG A 149 -19.34 -6.27 -5.95
CA ARG A 149 -19.98 -5.81 -4.71
C ARG A 149 -18.98 -5.58 -3.58
N LEU A 150 -18.08 -6.53 -3.31
CA LEU A 150 -17.09 -6.39 -2.23
C LEU A 150 -16.01 -5.37 -2.59
N ALA A 151 -15.66 -5.24 -3.88
CA ALA A 151 -14.74 -4.22 -4.35
C ALA A 151 -15.29 -2.80 -4.09
N VAL A 152 -16.58 -2.55 -4.36
CA VAL A 152 -17.24 -1.27 -3.99
C VAL A 152 -17.06 -0.96 -2.50
N LEU A 153 -17.21 -1.95 -1.63
CA LEU A 153 -17.02 -1.74 -0.19
C LEU A 153 -15.56 -1.40 0.17
N ASP A 154 -14.58 -1.96 -0.54
CA ASP A 154 -13.17 -1.60 -0.38
C ASP A 154 -12.90 -0.14 -0.77
N TYR A 155 -13.44 0.29 -1.91
CA TYR A 155 -13.30 1.67 -2.39
C TYR A 155 -14.00 2.68 -1.48
N ASN A 156 -15.21 2.36 -1.01
CA ASN A 156 -15.93 3.18 -0.03
C ASN A 156 -15.16 3.28 1.29
N ARG A 157 -14.59 2.17 1.77
CA ARG A 157 -13.77 2.19 2.98
C ARG A 157 -12.54 3.07 2.80
N LEU A 158 -11.89 2.99 1.64
CA LEU A 158 -10.73 3.82 1.33
C LEU A 158 -11.12 5.29 1.21
N TYR A 159 -12.30 5.59 0.66
CA TYR A 159 -12.88 6.93 0.64
C TYR A 159 -12.98 7.49 2.06
N ASP A 160 -13.57 6.75 3.01
CA ASP A 160 -13.74 7.24 4.39
C ASP A 160 -12.39 7.57 5.06
N ILE A 161 -11.38 6.72 4.82
CA ILE A 161 -10.03 6.92 5.35
C ILE A 161 -9.38 8.16 4.73
N PHE A 162 -9.46 8.31 3.40
CA PHE A 162 -8.88 9.45 2.68
C PHE A 162 -9.61 10.75 2.97
N ASP A 163 -10.94 10.71 3.06
CA ASP A 163 -11.78 11.85 3.40
C ASP A 163 -11.38 12.45 4.75
N LYS A 164 -11.26 11.60 5.78
CA LYS A 164 -10.74 11.98 7.10
C LYS A 164 -9.31 12.52 7.01
N ALA A 165 -8.47 11.90 6.19
CA ALA A 165 -7.05 12.22 6.05
C ALA A 165 -6.74 13.37 5.09
N PHE A 166 -7.69 13.92 4.33
CA PHE A 166 -7.45 15.06 3.41
C PHE A 166 -8.14 16.35 3.83
N LYS A 167 -9.21 16.27 4.64
CA LYS A 167 -9.89 17.45 5.19
C LYS A 167 -8.97 18.32 6.04
N TYR A 168 -9.01 19.62 5.80
CA TYR A 168 -8.45 20.63 6.70
C TYR A 168 -9.55 21.60 7.15
N GLU A 169 -9.16 22.61 7.93
CA GLU A 169 -10.03 23.62 8.54
C GLU A 169 -11.30 23.93 7.74
N GLY A 170 -12.46 23.73 8.37
CA GLY A 170 -13.77 24.04 7.78
C GLY A 170 -14.24 23.08 6.68
N ASN A 171 -13.85 21.80 6.73
CA ASN A 171 -14.19 20.78 5.71
C ASN A 171 -13.74 21.15 4.29
N ARG A 172 -12.64 21.90 4.19
CA ARG A 172 -12.03 22.21 2.90
C ARG A 172 -11.07 21.11 2.48
N TYR A 173 -10.88 21.01 1.17
CA TYR A 173 -10.09 19.98 0.53
C TYR A 173 -8.98 20.61 -0.31
N PRO A 174 -7.77 20.02 -0.33
CA PRO A 174 -6.72 20.47 -1.22
C PRO A 174 -7.13 20.30 -2.68
N MET A 175 -6.51 21.06 -3.58
CA MET A 175 -6.78 20.98 -5.01
C MET A 175 -6.71 19.54 -5.52
N HIS A 176 -7.64 19.20 -6.43
CA HIS A 176 -7.80 17.89 -7.08
C HIS A 176 -8.17 16.71 -6.16
N THR A 177 -8.14 16.86 -4.83
CA THR A 177 -8.48 15.73 -3.93
C THR A 177 -9.94 15.33 -4.00
N LEU A 178 -10.86 16.28 -4.24
CA LEU A 178 -12.28 15.97 -4.47
C LEU A 178 -12.49 15.07 -5.69
N ASN A 179 -11.71 15.25 -6.77
CA ASN A 179 -11.81 14.38 -7.95
C ASN A 179 -11.44 12.93 -7.62
N LEU A 180 -10.40 12.75 -6.79
CA LEU A 180 -10.01 11.43 -6.30
C LEU A 180 -11.10 10.82 -5.42
N LEU A 181 -11.64 11.59 -4.47
CA LEU A 181 -12.71 11.12 -3.59
C LEU A 181 -13.97 10.72 -4.39
N SER A 182 -14.36 11.52 -5.38
CA SER A 182 -15.45 11.19 -6.30
C SER A 182 -15.17 9.92 -7.11
N PHE A 183 -13.91 9.70 -7.53
CA PHE A 183 -13.52 8.45 -8.20
C PHE A 183 -13.71 7.23 -7.28
N LEU A 184 -13.37 7.33 -6.00
CA LEU A 184 -13.53 6.22 -5.04
C LEU A 184 -15.00 5.88 -4.76
N GLN A 185 -15.92 6.85 -4.88
CA GLN A 185 -17.35 6.60 -4.76
C GLN A 185 -17.99 6.06 -6.04
N GLY A 186 -17.27 6.13 -7.17
CA GLY A 186 -17.70 5.59 -8.45
C GLY A 186 -17.71 4.05 -8.46
N PRO A 187 -18.35 3.45 -9.48
CA PRO A 187 -18.25 2.01 -9.67
C PRO A 187 -16.77 1.60 -9.88
N PRO A 188 -16.31 0.50 -9.26
CA PRO A 188 -14.96 0.02 -9.50
C PRO A 188 -14.79 -0.32 -10.98
N PRO A 189 -13.55 -0.25 -11.50
CA PRO A 189 -13.25 -0.65 -12.87
C PRO A 189 -13.80 -2.05 -13.15
N GLU A 190 -14.22 -2.30 -14.39
CA GLU A 190 -14.49 -3.67 -14.82
C GLU A 190 -13.17 -4.44 -14.81
N ILE A 191 -13.11 -5.43 -13.93
CA ILE A 191 -11.94 -6.29 -13.75
C ILE A 191 -12.37 -7.68 -14.16
N ASP A 192 -11.67 -8.25 -15.13
CA ASP A 192 -11.68 -9.68 -15.40
C ASP A 192 -10.48 -10.32 -14.66
N PRO A 193 -10.69 -10.99 -13.52
CA PRO A 193 -9.61 -11.62 -12.76
C PRO A 193 -8.93 -12.78 -13.51
N GLN A 194 -9.48 -13.19 -14.66
CA GLN A 194 -8.97 -14.26 -15.52
C GLN A 194 -8.36 -13.74 -16.82
N SER A 195 -8.32 -12.42 -17.05
CA SER A 195 -7.66 -11.90 -18.25
C SER A 195 -6.16 -12.14 -18.13
N GLU A 196 -5.62 -13.04 -18.95
CA GLU A 196 -4.18 -13.25 -19.10
C GLU A 196 -3.55 -11.90 -19.53
N SER A 197 -2.77 -11.30 -18.63
CA SER A 197 -1.95 -10.10 -18.89
C SER A 197 -0.48 -10.44 -18.66
#